data_AF-A0AAJ0AAC2-F1
#
_entry.id   AF-A0AAJ0AAC2-F1
#
_cell.length_a   1.000
_cell.length_b   1.000
_cell.length_c   1.000
_cell.angle_alpha   90.00
_cell.angle_beta   90.00
_cell.angle_gamma   90.00
#
_symmetry.space_group_name_H-M   'P 1'
#
loop_
_entity.id
_entity.type
_entity.pdbx_description
1 polymer ?
#
loop_
_entity_poly.entity_id
_entity_poly.type
_entity_poly.pdbx_seq_one_letter_code
_entity_poly.pdbx_strand_id
1 'polypeptide(L)'
;MATLEDHNYTKMEKPQKPQKPAQKPAEKLGEPVVWSIPEVPVTQQRKPFLQPQKDQKLAHTGTPRANIAATYEKPNGTTEHGWARRHRHQTVLQQHCEFFDSDKDGVIYPTDTFWGFYALGFGIILSVLSVFIIHGNFSYPTVSGYLPDPLFRIFLDRVHKDKHGSDTNTYDTEGRFNPQKFEDIVVVVVVVGIWRGGP
;
A
#
# COMPACT_ATOMS: atom_id res chain seq x y z
N MET A 1 55.03 46.53 58.59
CA MET A 1 54.42 45.28 59.11
C MET A 1 53.37 44.86 58.09
N ALA A 2 53.74 43.93 57.19
CA ALA A 2 53.30 42.52 57.15
C ALA A 2 52.19 42.38 56.07
N THR A 3 52.50 42.01 54.82
CA THR A 3 52.76 40.66 54.21
C THR A 3 51.50 39.94 53.71
N LEU A 4 51.61 39.41 52.47
CA LEU A 4 50.99 38.19 51.90
C LEU A 4 49.49 38.28 51.57
N GLU A 5 49.13 38.29 50.27
CA GLU A 5 48.78 37.10 49.47
C GLU A 5 47.55 36.36 50.01
N ASP A 6 46.45 36.38 49.25
CA ASP A 6 45.68 35.16 49.01
C ASP A 6 44.84 35.28 47.73
N HIS A 7 45.12 34.35 46.82
CA HIS A 7 44.41 34.10 45.59
C HIS A 7 42.95 33.70 45.85
N ASN A 8 42.01 34.26 45.09
CA ASN A 8 40.78 33.52 44.77
C ASN A 8 40.32 33.81 43.34
N TYR A 9 40.70 32.89 42.47
CA TYR A 9 40.28 32.79 41.08
C TYR A 9 38.80 32.43 41.05
N THR A 10 37.94 33.36 40.63
CA THR A 10 36.52 33.07 40.38
C THR A 10 36.41 32.06 39.23
N LYS A 11 36.16 30.80 39.57
CA LYS A 11 35.89 29.73 38.60
C LYS A 11 34.54 30.01 37.97
N MET A 12 34.52 30.56 36.76
CA MET A 12 33.28 30.70 35.99
C MET A 12 32.74 29.29 35.68
N GLU A 13 31.58 28.97 36.26
CA GLU A 13 30.87 27.72 36.03
C GLU A 13 30.36 27.70 34.57
N LYS A 14 30.75 26.67 33.80
CA LYS A 14 30.29 26.53 32.41
C LYS A 14 28.78 26.26 32.42
N PRO A 15 28.00 26.83 31.46
CA PRO A 15 26.57 26.57 31.41
C PRO A 15 26.29 25.07 31.21
N GLN A 16 25.52 24.48 32.13
CA GLN A 16 24.99 23.13 31.99
C GLN A 16 24.08 23.09 30.75
N LYS A 17 24.45 22.31 29.73
CA LYS A 17 23.55 22.09 28.58
C LYS A 17 22.23 21.50 29.09
N PRO A 18 21.07 21.97 28.63
CA PRO A 18 19.78 21.41 29.02
C PRO A 18 19.74 19.93 28.65
N GLN A 19 19.55 19.06 29.65
CA GLN A 19 19.33 17.64 29.43
C GLN A 19 17.99 17.48 28.72
N LYS A 20 18.01 16.88 27.51
CA LYS A 20 16.79 16.43 26.84
C LYS A 20 16.04 15.52 27.82
N PRO A 21 14.71 15.67 28.00
CA PRO A 21 13.94 14.75 28.81
C PRO A 21 14.17 13.33 28.30
N ALA A 22 14.51 12.41 29.20
CA ALA A 22 14.64 11.01 28.87
C ALA A 22 13.33 10.55 28.21
N GLN A 23 13.41 10.12 26.95
CA GLN A 23 12.29 9.47 26.28
C GLN A 23 11.92 8.24 27.10
N LYS A 24 10.72 8.23 27.69
CA LYS A 24 10.18 7.03 28.34
C LYS A 24 10.25 5.88 27.33
N PRO A 25 10.76 4.70 27.72
CA PRO A 25 10.68 3.52 26.87
C PRO A 25 9.22 3.31 26.47
N ALA A 26 8.96 3.14 25.18
CA ALA A 26 7.63 2.79 24.70
C ALA A 26 7.17 1.52 25.44
N GLU A 27 6.06 1.63 26.15
CA GLU A 27 5.39 0.52 26.82
C GLU A 27 5.15 -0.57 25.75
N LYS A 28 5.78 -1.74 25.93
CA LYS A 28 5.63 -2.85 24.98
C LYS A 28 4.19 -3.35 25.06
N LEU A 29 3.37 -2.92 24.12
CA LEU A 29 2.00 -3.40 23.92
C LEU A 29 2.01 -4.91 23.64
N GLY A 30 1.47 -5.69 24.58
CA GLY A 30 1.04 -7.08 24.38
C GLY A 30 2.12 -8.16 24.47
N GLU A 31 1.66 -9.40 24.62
CA GLU A 31 2.48 -10.60 24.49
C GLU A 31 3.12 -10.68 23.08
N PRO A 32 4.31 -11.27 22.94
CA PRO A 32 4.93 -11.46 21.64
C PRO A 32 4.03 -12.27 20.71
N VAL A 33 3.73 -11.71 19.54
CA VAL A 33 2.87 -12.36 18.53
C VAL A 33 3.61 -13.56 17.94
N VAL A 34 3.04 -14.76 18.10
CA VAL A 34 3.52 -15.97 17.43
C VAL A 34 3.10 -15.92 15.96
N TRP A 35 4.06 -15.77 15.06
CA TRP A 35 3.81 -15.66 13.60
C TRP A 35 4.25 -16.89 12.79
N SER A 36 4.91 -17.86 13.42
CA SER A 36 5.32 -19.12 12.77
C SER A 36 5.33 -20.29 13.75
N ILE A 37 5.12 -21.50 13.22
CA ILE A 37 5.06 -22.76 13.96
C ILE A 37 6.07 -23.73 13.32
N PRO A 38 7.05 -24.28 14.07
CA PRO A 38 8.06 -25.19 13.53
C PRO A 38 7.50 -26.45 12.86
N GLU A 39 6.42 -27.00 13.41
CA GLU A 39 5.71 -28.18 12.89
C GLU A 39 4.98 -27.89 11.57
N VAL A 40 4.84 -26.61 11.20
CA VAL A 40 4.19 -26.15 9.96
C VAL A 40 5.19 -25.30 9.16
N PRO A 41 6.15 -25.94 8.44
CA PRO A 41 7.30 -25.24 7.84
C PRO A 41 6.95 -24.07 6.91
N VAL A 42 5.78 -24.14 6.24
CA VAL A 42 5.32 -23.06 5.35
C VAL A 42 5.18 -21.71 6.08
N THR A 43 4.87 -21.71 7.38
CA THR A 43 4.75 -20.48 8.19
C THR A 43 6.10 -19.83 8.49
N GLN A 44 7.21 -20.57 8.45
CA GLN A 44 8.57 -20.03 8.57
C GLN A 44 9.12 -19.56 7.22
N GLN A 45 8.73 -20.23 6.14
CA GLN A 45 9.13 -19.91 4.77
C GLN A 45 8.44 -18.64 4.25
N ARG A 46 7.12 -18.53 4.48
CA ARG A 46 6.30 -17.39 4.03
C ARG A 46 6.12 -16.40 5.17
N LYS A 47 7.16 -15.61 5.41
CA LYS A 47 7.18 -14.62 6.50
C LYS A 47 6.23 -13.47 6.17
N PRO A 48 5.36 -13.05 7.10
CA PRO A 48 4.65 -11.79 6.97
C PRO A 48 5.64 -10.63 6.80
N PHE A 49 5.25 -9.62 6.05
CA PHE A 49 6.06 -8.42 5.94
C PHE A 49 6.12 -7.71 7.30
N LEU A 50 7.34 -7.45 7.77
CA LEU A 50 7.61 -6.63 8.95
C LEU A 50 8.67 -5.62 8.56
N GLN A 51 8.39 -4.34 8.85
CA GLN A 51 9.38 -3.29 8.63
C GLN A 51 10.59 -3.51 9.54
N PRO A 52 11.83 -3.34 9.03
CA PRO A 52 13.03 -3.39 9.86
C PRO A 52 12.93 -2.39 11.02
N GLN A 53 13.31 -2.78 12.25
CA GLN A 53 13.16 -1.87 13.41
C GLN A 53 13.93 -0.55 13.25
N LYS A 54 15.00 -0.55 12.45
CA LYS A 54 15.85 0.62 12.19
C LYS A 54 15.41 1.46 10.98
N ASP A 55 14.41 0.99 10.21
CA ASP A 55 13.95 1.63 8.97
C ASP A 55 12.43 1.53 8.84
N GLN A 56 11.70 2.16 9.77
CA GLN A 56 10.25 2.24 9.71
C GLN A 56 9.83 3.46 8.87
N LYS A 57 9.23 3.21 7.71
CA LYS A 57 8.80 4.25 6.75
C LYS A 57 7.29 4.41 6.70
N LEU A 58 6.56 3.32 6.92
CA LEU A 58 5.12 3.25 6.71
C LEU A 58 4.38 3.16 8.04
N ALA A 59 3.69 4.23 8.43
CA ALA A 59 2.86 4.21 9.63
C ALA A 59 1.63 3.31 9.43
N HIS A 60 1.14 2.70 10.52
CA HIS A 60 -0.12 1.93 10.59
C HIS A 60 -0.36 1.00 9.39
N THR A 61 0.58 0.10 9.08
CA THR A 61 0.54 -0.76 7.87
C THR A 61 -0.74 -1.60 7.75
N GLY A 62 -1.31 -2.03 8.88
CA GLY A 62 -2.56 -2.80 8.93
C GLY A 62 -3.84 -1.98 8.74
N THR A 63 -3.76 -0.65 8.64
CA THR A 63 -4.93 0.22 8.44
C THR A 63 -5.10 0.55 6.96
N PRO A 64 -6.21 0.13 6.31
CA PRO A 64 -6.49 0.47 4.93
C PRO A 64 -6.56 1.99 4.69
N ARG A 65 -6.07 2.43 3.54
CA ARG A 65 -6.02 3.82 3.07
C ARG A 65 -7.11 4.05 2.04
N ALA A 66 -7.97 5.03 2.28
CA ALA A 66 -9.09 5.29 1.39
C ALA A 66 -8.65 5.74 0.00
N ASN A 67 -7.76 6.73 -0.09
CA ASN A 67 -7.46 7.45 -1.33
C ASN A 67 -5.95 7.57 -1.64
N ILE A 68 -5.08 6.87 -0.92
CA ILE A 68 -3.61 6.91 -1.11
C ILE A 68 -3.05 5.49 -1.12
N ALA A 69 -2.32 5.14 -2.18
CA ALA A 69 -1.61 3.85 -2.27
C ALA A 69 -0.19 3.97 -1.68
N ALA A 70 -0.08 3.96 -0.34
CA ALA A 70 1.19 4.11 0.36
C ALA A 70 1.91 2.76 0.56
N THR A 71 3.12 2.62 0.04
CA THR A 71 3.95 1.41 0.15
C THR A 71 5.18 1.66 1.02
N TYR A 72 5.94 0.62 1.37
CA TYR A 72 7.19 0.77 2.11
C TYR A 72 8.21 1.65 1.35
N GLU A 73 8.33 1.43 0.04
CA GLU A 73 9.24 2.20 -0.82
C GLU A 73 8.75 3.63 -1.07
N LYS A 74 7.43 3.82 -1.21
CA LYS A 74 6.78 5.12 -1.39
C LYS A 74 5.81 5.38 -0.22
N PRO A 75 6.31 5.79 0.96
CA PRO A 75 5.48 5.94 2.17
C PRO A 75 4.44 7.06 2.08
N ASN A 76 4.68 8.05 1.23
CA ASN A 76 3.70 9.10 0.91
C ASN A 76 2.72 8.70 -0.21
N GLY A 77 2.85 7.48 -0.75
CA GLY A 77 2.00 6.91 -1.78
C GLY A 77 1.84 7.77 -3.03
N THR A 78 0.63 7.77 -3.57
CA THR A 78 0.22 8.45 -4.81
C THR A 78 0.06 9.97 -4.64
N THR A 79 1.09 10.66 -4.11
CA THR A 79 1.10 12.12 -3.91
C THR A 79 1.84 12.89 -5.00
N GLU A 80 2.59 12.20 -5.86
CA GLU A 80 3.27 12.78 -7.01
C GLU A 80 2.29 13.58 -7.89
N HIS A 81 2.72 14.75 -8.35
CA HIS A 81 1.92 15.68 -9.17
C HIS A 81 0.52 15.98 -8.61
N GLY A 82 0.37 15.95 -7.27
CA GLY A 82 -0.89 16.21 -6.59
C GLY A 82 -1.99 15.17 -6.85
N TRP A 83 -1.64 13.95 -7.25
CA TRP A 83 -2.61 12.91 -7.61
C TRP A 83 -3.63 12.63 -6.50
N ALA A 84 -3.19 12.33 -5.28
CA ALA A 84 -4.09 12.08 -4.14
C ALA A 84 -5.04 13.25 -3.83
N ARG A 85 -4.62 14.49 -4.11
CA ARG A 85 -5.46 15.68 -3.92
C ARG A 85 -6.55 15.76 -4.99
N ARG A 86 -6.22 15.48 -6.26
CA ARG A 86 -7.16 15.50 -7.38
C ARG A 86 -8.20 14.37 -7.26
N HIS A 87 -7.77 13.20 -6.81
CA HIS A 87 -8.60 12.00 -6.67
C HIS A 87 -9.08 11.73 -5.23
N ARG A 88 -9.12 12.78 -4.39
CA ARG A 88 -9.56 12.68 -2.98
C ARG A 88 -11.00 12.19 -2.78
N HIS A 89 -11.78 12.19 -3.85
CA HIS A 89 -13.19 11.79 -3.88
C HIS A 89 -13.38 10.32 -4.29
N GLN A 90 -12.30 9.61 -4.61
CA GLN A 90 -12.32 8.21 -5.04
C GLN A 90 -11.51 7.32 -4.10
N THR A 91 -11.93 6.08 -4.00
CA THR A 91 -11.13 5.04 -3.35
C THR A 91 -9.90 4.70 -4.19
N VAL A 92 -8.87 4.08 -3.60
CA VAL A 92 -7.69 3.66 -4.39
C VAL A 92 -8.07 2.66 -5.47
N LEU A 93 -9.04 1.77 -5.22
CA LEU A 93 -9.55 0.85 -6.25
C LEU A 93 -10.19 1.63 -7.42
N GLN A 94 -11.01 2.64 -7.13
CA GLN A 94 -11.59 3.49 -8.17
C GLN A 94 -10.51 4.26 -8.95
N GLN A 95 -9.49 4.79 -8.27
CA GLN A 95 -8.34 5.44 -8.91
C GLN A 95 -7.56 4.48 -9.82
N HIS A 96 -7.46 3.21 -9.44
CA HIS A 96 -6.83 2.17 -10.25
C HIS A 96 -7.64 1.90 -11.52
N CYS A 97 -8.96 1.73 -11.39
CA CYS A 97 -9.85 1.48 -12.52
C CYS A 97 -10.00 2.70 -13.44
N GLU A 98 -9.88 3.92 -12.90
CA GLU A 98 -9.93 5.17 -13.66
C GLU A 98 -8.86 5.25 -14.76
N PHE A 99 -7.76 4.50 -14.66
CA PHE A 99 -6.79 4.39 -15.77
C PHE A 99 -7.46 3.89 -17.06
N PHE A 100 -8.40 2.96 -16.96
CA PHE A 100 -9.09 2.38 -18.11
C PHE A 100 -10.23 3.28 -18.59
N ASP A 101 -10.94 3.94 -17.69
CA ASP A 101 -11.96 4.96 -18.01
C ASP A 101 -11.31 6.22 -18.62
N SER A 102 -11.17 6.23 -19.95
CA SER A 102 -10.38 7.24 -20.67
C SER A 102 -11.14 8.55 -20.87
N ASP A 103 -12.46 8.49 -21.02
CA ASP A 103 -13.35 9.64 -21.21
C ASP A 103 -13.95 10.17 -19.90
N LYS A 104 -13.72 9.48 -18.78
CA LYS A 104 -14.03 9.93 -17.41
C LYS A 104 -15.52 10.03 -17.13
N ASP A 105 -16.31 9.14 -17.72
CA ASP A 105 -17.75 9.07 -17.50
C ASP A 105 -18.13 8.14 -16.31
N GLY A 106 -17.16 7.44 -15.73
CA GLY A 106 -17.36 6.48 -14.65
C GLY A 106 -17.79 5.09 -15.13
N VAL A 107 -17.65 4.79 -16.42
CA VAL A 107 -18.07 3.55 -17.06
C VAL A 107 -16.93 3.02 -17.93
N ILE A 108 -16.48 1.79 -17.68
CA ILE A 108 -15.49 1.12 -18.54
C ILE A 108 -16.23 0.26 -19.56
N TYR A 109 -16.05 0.58 -20.84
CA TYR A 109 -16.48 -0.25 -21.95
C TYR A 109 -15.43 -1.31 -22.29
N PRO A 110 -15.85 -2.42 -22.94
CA PRO A 110 -14.92 -3.40 -23.51
C PRO A 110 -13.78 -2.78 -24.35
N THR A 111 -14.07 -1.71 -25.09
CA THR A 111 -13.09 -0.97 -25.90
C THR A 111 -12.05 -0.25 -25.06
N ASP A 112 -12.44 0.29 -23.91
CA ASP A 112 -11.54 1.00 -23.01
C ASP A 112 -10.53 0.03 -22.38
N THR A 113 -11.01 -1.14 -21.95
CA THR A 113 -10.13 -2.22 -21.48
C THR A 113 -9.15 -2.65 -22.57
N PHE A 114 -9.61 -2.87 -23.80
CA PHE A 114 -8.73 -3.24 -24.90
C PHE A 114 -7.60 -2.21 -25.08
N TRP A 115 -7.95 -0.93 -25.20
CA TRP A 115 -6.96 0.12 -25.41
C TRP A 115 -6.06 0.35 -24.19
N GLY A 116 -6.58 0.21 -22.97
CA GLY A 116 -5.79 0.30 -21.75
C GLY A 116 -4.73 -0.80 -21.67
N PHE A 117 -5.08 -2.06 -21.93
CA PHE A 117 -4.11 -3.17 -21.97
C PHE A 117 -3.12 -3.02 -23.14
N TYR A 118 -3.59 -2.53 -24.29
CA TYR A 118 -2.71 -2.26 -25.42
C TYR A 118 -1.69 -1.17 -25.09
N ALA A 119 -2.12 -0.08 -24.44
CA ALA A 119 -1.26 1.01 -23.98
C ALA A 119 -0.23 0.56 -22.91
N LEU A 120 -0.56 -0.47 -22.12
CA LEU A 120 0.37 -1.10 -21.18
C LEU A 120 1.37 -2.06 -21.85
N GLY A 121 1.26 -2.32 -23.16
CA GLY A 121 2.23 -3.13 -23.91
C GLY A 121 1.94 -4.63 -23.97
N PHE A 122 0.74 -5.08 -23.58
CA PHE A 122 0.36 -6.50 -23.60
C PHE A 122 0.18 -7.07 -25.03
N GLY A 123 0.17 -6.22 -26.06
CA GLY A 123 -0.05 -6.64 -27.45
C GLY A 123 -1.51 -7.03 -27.72
N ILE A 124 -1.86 -7.21 -29.00
CA ILE A 124 -3.27 -7.36 -29.43
C ILE A 124 -3.93 -8.59 -28.80
N ILE A 125 -3.25 -9.75 -28.82
CA ILE A 125 -3.85 -11.03 -28.37
C ILE A 125 -4.23 -10.97 -26.88
N LEU A 126 -3.29 -10.55 -26.02
CA LEU A 126 -3.55 -10.45 -24.59
C LEU A 126 -4.54 -9.31 -24.27
N SER A 127 -4.54 -8.22 -25.05
CA SER A 127 -5.55 -7.15 -24.92
C SER A 127 -6.95 -7.67 -25.22
N VAL A 128 -7.14 -8.42 -26.30
CA VAL A 128 -8.45 -9.06 -26.59
C VAL A 128 -8.85 -10.03 -25.49
N LEU A 129 -7.92 -10.87 -25.03
CA LEU A 129 -8.21 -11.85 -23.98
C LEU A 129 -8.63 -11.16 -22.66
N SER A 130 -7.99 -10.04 -22.32
CA SER A 130 -8.32 -9.26 -21.12
C SER A 130 -9.76 -8.76 -21.14
N VAL A 131 -10.28 -8.35 -22.30
CA VAL A 131 -11.66 -7.88 -22.45
C VAL A 131 -12.64 -8.96 -22.03
N PHE A 132 -12.49 -10.18 -22.57
CA PHE A 132 -13.39 -11.29 -22.24
C PHE A 132 -13.33 -11.67 -20.77
N ILE A 133 -12.13 -11.73 -20.18
CA ILE A 133 -11.94 -12.09 -18.78
C ILE A 133 -12.55 -11.02 -17.86
N ILE A 134 -12.23 -9.76 -18.09
CA ILE A 134 -12.61 -8.66 -17.20
C ILE A 134 -14.11 -8.38 -17.31
N HIS A 135 -14.63 -8.16 -18.51
CA HIS A 135 -16.03 -7.80 -18.71
C HIS A 135 -16.98 -8.98 -18.47
N GLY A 136 -16.54 -10.21 -18.74
CA GLY A 136 -17.33 -11.42 -18.46
C GLY A 136 -17.57 -11.67 -16.97
N ASN A 137 -16.64 -11.24 -16.10
CA ASN A 137 -16.75 -11.46 -14.66
C ASN A 137 -17.23 -10.22 -13.87
N PHE A 138 -16.85 -9.01 -14.29
CA PHE A 138 -17.04 -7.78 -13.48
C PHE A 138 -18.19 -6.90 -13.95
N SER A 139 -18.77 -7.14 -15.13
CA SER A 139 -19.90 -6.32 -15.58
C SER A 139 -21.13 -6.51 -14.69
N TYR A 140 -21.55 -7.75 -14.46
CA TYR A 140 -22.79 -8.02 -13.73
C TYR A 140 -22.79 -7.54 -12.27
N PRO A 141 -21.75 -7.79 -11.44
CA PRO A 141 -21.76 -7.34 -10.05
C PRO A 141 -21.79 -5.81 -9.89
N THR A 142 -21.31 -5.06 -10.89
CA THR A 142 -21.31 -3.60 -10.86
C THR A 142 -22.61 -2.97 -11.35
N VAL A 143 -23.54 -3.72 -11.94
CA VAL A 143 -24.86 -3.21 -12.36
C VAL A 143 -25.73 -2.87 -11.13
N SER A 144 -26.53 -1.81 -11.23
CA SER A 144 -27.46 -1.40 -10.15
C SER A 144 -28.76 -2.21 -10.13
N GLY A 145 -29.11 -2.84 -11.25
CA GLY A 145 -30.31 -3.66 -11.43
C GLY A 145 -30.07 -5.15 -11.33
N TYR A 146 -31.12 -5.93 -11.63
CA TYR A 146 -31.10 -7.39 -11.57
C TYR A 146 -30.72 -8.07 -12.89
N LEU A 147 -30.78 -7.36 -14.02
CA LEU A 147 -30.46 -7.90 -15.33
C LEU A 147 -29.01 -7.58 -15.69
N PRO A 148 -28.29 -8.48 -16.39
CA PRO A 148 -26.96 -8.20 -16.91
C PRO A 148 -27.01 -7.08 -17.94
N ASP A 149 -25.95 -6.26 -17.99
CA ASP A 149 -25.81 -5.21 -18.98
C ASP A 149 -25.43 -5.83 -20.35
N PRO A 150 -26.25 -5.66 -21.41
CA PRO A 150 -25.97 -6.27 -22.72
C PRO A 150 -24.68 -5.78 -23.37
N LEU A 151 -24.18 -4.61 -22.96
CA LEU A 151 -22.92 -4.03 -23.43
C LEU A 151 -21.72 -4.44 -22.57
N PHE A 152 -21.95 -5.27 -21.54
CA PHE A 152 -20.95 -5.72 -20.59
C PHE A 152 -20.13 -4.58 -19.97
N ARG A 153 -20.74 -3.42 -19.69
CA ARG A 153 -20.03 -2.28 -19.08
C ARG A 153 -19.74 -2.54 -17.61
N ILE A 154 -18.69 -1.89 -17.10
CA ILE A 154 -18.30 -1.94 -15.68
C ILE A 154 -18.49 -0.55 -15.10
N PHE A 155 -19.21 -0.46 -13.97
CA PHE A 155 -19.54 0.82 -13.34
C PHE A 155 -18.62 1.11 -12.15
N LEU A 156 -17.85 2.20 -12.23
CA LEU A 156 -16.81 2.53 -11.25
C LEU A 156 -17.36 2.86 -9.86
N ASP A 157 -18.58 3.36 -9.78
CA ASP A 157 -19.26 3.64 -8.50
C ASP A 157 -19.44 2.37 -7.65
N ARG A 158 -19.57 1.21 -8.31
CA ARG A 158 -19.88 -0.09 -7.72
C ARG A 158 -18.77 -1.13 -7.87
N VAL A 159 -17.59 -0.75 -8.38
CA VAL A 159 -16.45 -1.66 -8.60
C VAL A 159 -15.97 -2.38 -7.32
N HIS A 160 -16.24 -1.80 -6.14
CA HIS A 160 -15.97 -2.48 -4.86
C HIS A 160 -16.78 -3.78 -4.69
N LYS A 161 -17.90 -3.95 -5.41
CA LYS A 161 -18.69 -5.19 -5.43
C LYS A 161 -18.03 -6.34 -6.17
N ASP A 162 -17.06 -6.07 -7.05
CA ASP A 162 -16.29 -7.11 -7.73
C ASP A 162 -15.29 -7.80 -6.79
N LYS A 163 -15.09 -7.23 -5.59
CA LYS A 163 -14.22 -7.80 -4.56
C LYS A 163 -14.80 -9.12 -4.05
N HIS A 164 -13.97 -10.16 -4.06
CA HIS A 164 -14.36 -11.51 -3.63
C HIS A 164 -13.33 -12.12 -2.68
N GLY A 165 -13.75 -13.14 -1.93
CA GLY A 165 -12.93 -13.71 -0.84
C GLY A 165 -11.59 -14.30 -1.26
N SER A 166 -11.45 -14.76 -2.52
CA SER A 166 -10.19 -15.27 -3.07
C SER A 166 -9.20 -14.18 -3.47
N ASP A 167 -9.56 -12.91 -3.31
CA ASP A 167 -8.66 -11.80 -3.60
C ASP A 167 -7.49 -11.72 -2.61
N THR A 168 -6.43 -11.09 -3.08
CA THR A 168 -5.24 -10.69 -2.31
C THR A 168 -5.55 -9.85 -1.07
N ASN A 169 -6.69 -9.15 -1.05
CA ASN A 169 -7.05 -8.13 -0.08
C ASN A 169 -6.09 -6.91 -0.05
N THR A 170 -5.31 -6.69 -1.12
CA THR A 170 -4.58 -5.43 -1.36
C THR A 170 -5.54 -4.25 -1.46
N TYR A 171 -6.71 -4.48 -2.06
CA TYR A 171 -7.87 -3.63 -1.87
C TYR A 171 -8.82 -4.40 -0.95
N ASP A 172 -9.37 -3.74 0.06
CA ASP A 172 -10.42 -4.35 0.89
C ASP A 172 -11.79 -4.31 0.19
N THR A 173 -12.83 -4.79 0.87
CA THR A 173 -14.21 -4.86 0.35
C THR A 173 -14.80 -3.49 0.02
N GLU A 174 -14.24 -2.42 0.58
CA GLU A 174 -14.67 -1.04 0.32
C GLU A 174 -13.76 -0.33 -0.69
N GLY A 175 -12.83 -1.05 -1.32
CA GLY A 175 -11.89 -0.51 -2.30
C GLY A 175 -10.73 0.31 -1.71
N ARG A 176 -10.51 0.25 -0.38
CA ARG A 176 -9.40 0.93 0.30
C ARG A 176 -8.13 0.09 0.14
N PHE A 177 -6.99 0.75 -0.04
CA PHE A 177 -5.70 0.08 -0.20
C PHE A 177 -5.13 -0.38 1.15
N ASN A 178 -4.80 -1.66 1.32
CA ASN A 178 -4.18 -2.21 2.51
C ASN A 178 -2.67 -2.38 2.31
N PRO A 179 -1.83 -1.50 2.90
CA PRO A 179 -0.40 -1.57 2.71
C PRO A 179 0.23 -2.87 3.18
N GLN A 180 -0.20 -3.40 4.33
CA GLN A 180 0.35 -4.66 4.85
C GLN A 180 0.14 -5.81 3.86
N LYS A 181 -1.07 -5.94 3.30
CA LYS A 181 -1.38 -7.01 2.33
C LYS A 181 -0.61 -6.85 1.03
N PHE A 182 -0.43 -5.62 0.56
CA PHE A 182 0.40 -5.34 -0.61
C PHE A 182 1.84 -5.80 -0.39
N GLU A 183 2.46 -5.40 0.71
CA GLU A 183 3.85 -5.77 1.02
C GLU A 183 3.99 -7.27 1.25
N ASP A 184 3.02 -7.92 1.90
CA ASP A 184 3.01 -9.37 2.06
C ASP A 184 3.10 -10.08 0.69
N ILE A 185 2.39 -9.59 -0.33
CA ILE A 185 2.39 -10.24 -1.65
C ILE A 185 3.63 -9.89 -2.46
N VAL A 186 4.02 -8.63 -2.51
CA VAL A 186 5.21 -8.21 -3.27
C VAL A 186 6.46 -8.88 -2.70
N VAL A 187 6.56 -9.00 -1.38
CA VAL A 187 7.66 -9.72 -0.74
C VAL A 187 7.54 -11.23 -0.94
N VAL A 188 6.35 -11.83 -0.84
CA VAL A 188 6.18 -13.30 -1.06
C VAL A 188 6.40 -13.70 -2.52
N VAL A 189 6.01 -12.88 -3.49
CA VAL A 189 6.30 -13.11 -4.92
C VAL A 189 7.80 -12.99 -5.21
N VAL A 190 8.54 -12.17 -4.47
CA VAL A 190 10.00 -12.10 -4.53
C VAL A 190 10.69 -13.30 -3.84
N VAL A 191 9.98 -14.08 -3.00
CA VAL A 191 10.53 -15.24 -2.28
C VAL A 191 10.24 -16.59 -2.97
N VAL A 192 9.50 -16.61 -4.07
CA VAL A 192 9.34 -17.81 -4.93
C VAL A 192 10.00 -17.58 -6.30
N GLY A 193 11.33 -17.65 -6.31
CA GLY A 193 12.12 -18.19 -7.41
C GLY A 193 11.93 -17.59 -8.81
N ILE A 194 12.25 -16.31 -9.04
CA ILE A 194 12.73 -15.80 -10.33
C ILE A 194 13.82 -14.74 -10.10
N TRP A 195 14.96 -15.17 -9.56
CA TRP A 195 16.27 -14.55 -9.83
C TRP A 195 17.38 -15.54 -9.46
N ARG A 196 17.33 -16.72 -10.06
CA ARG A 196 18.48 -17.63 -10.12
C ARG A 196 18.91 -17.76 -11.56
N GLY A 197 19.92 -16.95 -11.90
CA GLY A 197 21.02 -17.32 -12.79
C GLY A 197 20.69 -17.64 -14.24
N GLY A 198 21.09 -16.75 -15.13
CA GLY A 198 21.52 -17.07 -16.49
C GLY A 198 22.59 -16.06 -16.90
N PRO A 199 23.62 -16.50 -17.65
CA PRO A 199 24.99 -15.94 -17.68
C PRO A 199 25.14 -14.48 -18.08
#